data_AF-A0AAW6PNE4-F1
#
_entry.id   AF-A0AAW6PNE4-F1
#
_cell.length_a   1.000
_cell.length_b   1.000
_cell.length_c   1.000
_cell.angle_alpha   90.00
_cell.angle_beta   90.00
_cell.angle_gamma   90.00
#
_symmetry.space_group_name_H-M   'P 1'
#
loop_
_entity.id
_entity.type
_entity.pdbx_description
1 polymer ?
#
loop_
_entity_poly.entity_id
_entity_poly.type
_entity_poly.pdbx_seq_one_letter_code
_entity_poly.pdbx_strand_id
1 'polypeptide(L)'
;MADGCYNHIYSVLVENEQDTLGIIAYSLYKRQKIEFIQAFKTKHDREPKDEDLAPFHDVSNSATQIESYRNQASQLAQGFLDASISLNSTTQIRRAVKSGKPNLGSGWAWHKVL
;
A
#
# COMPACT_ATOMS: atom_id res chain seq x y z
N MET A 1 6.98 14.11 36.59
CA MET A 1 6.97 12.81 35.87
C MET A 1 5.70 12.78 35.05
N ALA A 2 5.74 13.27 33.81
CA ALA A 2 4.58 13.44 32.94
C ALA A 2 4.93 13.08 31.50
N ASP A 3 5.66 11.97 31.32
CA ASP A 3 6.13 11.49 30.01
C ASP A 3 5.29 10.27 29.56
N GLY A 4 3.98 10.34 29.79
CA GLY A 4 3.07 9.21 29.68
C GLY A 4 2.40 9.09 28.32
N CYS A 5 2.76 8.03 27.59
CA CYS A 5 1.94 7.38 26.57
C CYS A 5 1.84 8.03 25.18
N TYR A 6 2.94 8.56 24.64
CA TYR A 6 3.02 8.77 23.19
C TYR A 6 3.26 7.43 22.48
N ASN A 7 2.19 6.91 21.86
CA ASN A 7 2.18 5.99 20.71
C ASN A 7 3.05 4.70 20.82
N HIS A 8 2.98 3.99 21.95
CA HIS A 8 3.71 2.71 22.17
C HIS A 8 3.62 1.73 20.99
N ILE A 9 2.46 1.63 20.34
CA ILE A 9 2.26 0.74 19.20
C ILE A 9 3.13 1.10 17.98
N TYR A 10 3.50 2.37 17.80
CA TYR A 10 4.41 2.78 16.73
C TYR A 10 5.79 2.14 16.93
N SER A 11 6.36 2.23 18.13
CA SER A 11 7.65 1.59 18.45
C SER A 11 7.62 0.06 18.39
N VAL A 12 6.43 -0.55 18.46
CA VAL A 12 6.26 -1.99 18.31
C VAL A 12 6.20 -2.40 16.83
N LEU A 13 5.59 -1.56 15.98
CA LEU A 13 5.42 -1.85 14.56
C LEU A 13 6.59 -1.35 13.69
N VAL A 14 7.29 -0.30 14.11
CA VAL A 14 8.31 0.40 13.33
C VAL A 14 9.66 0.32 14.05
N GLU A 15 10.61 -0.39 13.44
CA GLU A 15 11.93 -0.59 14.04
C GLU A 15 12.83 0.65 13.91
N ASN A 16 12.72 1.37 12.79
CA ASN A 16 13.48 2.57 12.49
C ASN A 16 12.79 3.39 11.39
N GLU A 17 13.29 4.59 11.12
CA GLU A 17 12.72 5.52 10.14
C GLU A 17 12.71 5.00 8.70
N GLN A 18 13.53 4.00 8.38
CA GLN A 18 13.61 3.37 7.06
C GLN A 18 12.81 2.06 6.96
N ASP A 19 12.19 1.61 8.06
CA ASP A 19 11.34 0.42 8.10
C ASP A 19 10.00 0.68 7.39
N THR A 20 10.06 0.61 6.06
CA THR A 20 8.91 0.89 5.18
C THR A 20 7.75 -0.07 5.46
N LEU A 21 8.06 -1.35 5.74
CA LEU A 21 7.02 -2.33 6.08
C LEU A 21 6.37 -2.02 7.43
N GLY A 22 7.17 -1.62 8.43
CA GLY A 22 6.65 -1.14 9.71
C GLY A 22 5.77 0.10 9.57
N ILE A 23 6.18 1.07 8.77
CA ILE A 23 5.41 2.30 8.51
C ILE A 23 4.06 1.98 7.83
N ILE A 24 4.06 1.07 6.85
CA ILE A 24 2.82 0.57 6.23
C ILE A 24 1.97 -0.18 7.26
N ALA A 25 2.57 -1.06 8.07
CA ALA A 25 1.87 -1.82 9.11
C ALA A 25 1.21 -0.89 10.15
N TYR A 26 1.89 0.17 10.57
CA TYR A 26 1.33 1.20 11.44
C TYR A 26 0.18 1.96 10.79
N SER A 27 0.26 2.22 9.48
CA SER A 27 -0.84 2.84 8.72
C SER A 27 -2.07 1.92 8.69
N LEU A 28 -1.88 0.59 8.56
CA LEU A 28 -2.95 -0.39 8.66
C LEU A 28 -3.59 -0.42 10.04
N TYR A 29 -2.78 -0.40 11.11
CA TYR A 29 -3.28 -0.27 12.48
C TYR A 29 -4.15 0.98 12.66
N LYS A 30 -3.71 2.14 12.17
CA LYS A 30 -4.48 3.39 12.29
C LYS A 30 -5.79 3.33 11.50
N ARG A 31 -5.78 2.71 10.31
CA ARG A 31 -7.00 2.46 9.56
C ARG A 31 -8.00 1.60 10.35
N GLN A 32 -7.55 0.49 10.93
CA GLN A 32 -8.42 -0.35 11.76
C GLN A 32 -8.95 0.39 12.99
N LYS A 33 -8.15 1.26 13.62
CA LYS A 33 -8.62 2.10 14.74
C LYS A 33 -9.74 3.05 14.31
N ILE A 34 -9.63 3.65 13.12
CA ILE A 34 -10.68 4.52 12.56
C ILE A 34 -11.96 3.72 12.33
N GLU A 35 -11.86 2.53 11.72
CA GLU A 35 -13.00 1.64 11.47
C GLU A 35 -13.69 1.23 12.77
N PHE A 36 -12.92 0.89 13.80
CA PHE A 36 -13.45 0.58 15.13
C PHE A 36 -14.22 1.75 15.74
N ILE A 37 -13.63 2.95 15.70
CA ILE A 37 -14.26 4.18 16.22
C ILE A 37 -15.55 4.50 15.46
N GLN A 38 -15.56 4.36 14.13
CA GLN A 38 -16.74 4.58 13.31
C GLN A 38 -17.85 3.57 13.65
N ALA A 39 -17.52 2.29 13.76
CA ALA A 39 -18.49 1.26 14.13
C ALA A 39 -19.07 1.51 15.53
N PHE A 40 -18.24 1.96 16.48
CA PHE A 40 -18.68 2.33 17.80
C PHE A 40 -19.68 3.50 17.77
N LYS A 41 -19.37 4.57 17.03
CA LYS A 41 -20.26 5.73 16.87
C LYS A 41 -21.62 5.34 16.32
N THR A 42 -21.64 4.53 15.26
CA THR A 42 -22.89 4.05 14.66
C THR A 42 -23.74 3.24 15.64
N LYS A 43 -23.10 2.46 16.53
CA LYS A 43 -23.80 1.60 17.48
C LYS A 43 -24.30 2.34 18.73
N HIS A 44 -23.58 3.36 19.19
CA HIS A 44 -23.80 3.99 20.49
C HIS A 44 -24.23 5.47 20.40
N ASP A 45 -24.27 6.05 19.19
CA ASP A 45 -24.62 7.44 18.92
C ASP A 45 -23.80 8.47 19.72
N ARG A 46 -22.53 8.12 19.98
CA ARG A 46 -21.57 8.97 20.70
C ARG A 46 -20.14 8.64 20.34
N GLU A 47 -19.23 9.56 20.67
CA GLU A 47 -17.78 9.29 20.65
C GLU A 47 -17.41 8.23 21.70
N PRO A 48 -16.48 7.30 21.39
CA PRO A 48 -15.91 6.40 22.38
C PRO A 48 -15.03 7.18 23.37
N LYS A 49 -15.10 6.80 24.64
CA LYS A 49 -14.13 7.19 25.66
C LYS A 49 -12.95 6.23 25.64
N ASP A 50 -11.87 6.57 26.33
CA ASP A 50 -10.67 5.72 26.40
C ASP A 50 -10.98 4.30 26.91
N GLU A 51 -11.91 4.16 27.85
CA GLU A 51 -12.39 2.86 28.35
C GLU A 51 -13.08 2.01 27.26
N ASP A 52 -13.80 2.65 26.34
CA ASP A 52 -14.48 1.98 25.22
C ASP A 52 -13.47 1.48 24.16
N LEU A 53 -12.24 2.01 24.17
CA LEU A 53 -11.16 1.60 23.27
C LEU A 53 -10.32 0.45 23.83
N ALA A 54 -10.49 0.06 25.10
CA ALA A 54 -9.75 -1.04 25.71
C ALA A 54 -9.85 -2.35 24.90
N PRO A 55 -11.05 -2.80 24.45
CA PRO A 55 -11.16 -4.02 23.64
C PRO A 55 -10.41 -3.94 22.32
N PHE A 56 -10.38 -2.74 21.70
CA PHE A 56 -9.57 -2.52 20.50
C PHE A 56 -8.09 -2.64 20.82
N HIS A 57 -7.60 -2.00 21.89
CA HIS A 57 -6.19 -2.07 22.27
C HIS A 57 -5.75 -3.51 22.60
N ASP A 58 -6.56 -4.29 23.31
CA ASP A 58 -6.24 -5.67 23.66
C ASP A 58 -6.03 -6.55 22.42
N VAL A 59 -6.93 -6.43 21.43
CA VAL A 59 -6.82 -7.18 20.18
C VAL A 59 -5.72 -6.63 19.29
N SER A 60 -5.71 -5.32 19.06
CA SER A 60 -4.81 -4.66 18.10
C SER A 60 -3.33 -4.65 18.53
N ASN A 61 -3.05 -4.75 19.83
CA ASN A 61 -1.70 -4.83 20.37
C ASN A 61 -1.28 -6.28 20.68
N SER A 62 -2.11 -7.28 20.38
CA SER A 62 -1.72 -8.68 20.52
C SER A 62 -0.62 -9.07 19.54
N ALA A 63 0.26 -9.99 19.92
CA ALA A 63 1.37 -10.44 19.08
C ALA A 63 0.90 -10.94 17.70
N THR A 64 -0.18 -11.72 17.67
CA THR A 64 -0.78 -12.23 16.43
C THR A 64 -1.28 -11.11 15.53
N GLN A 65 -1.90 -10.07 16.09
CA GLN A 65 -2.42 -8.95 15.30
C GLN A 65 -1.29 -8.04 14.80
N ILE A 66 -0.24 -7.84 15.60
CA ILE A 66 1.00 -7.16 15.19
C ILE A 66 1.63 -7.87 13.99
N GLU A 67 1.80 -9.19 14.08
CA GLU A 67 2.33 -10.00 12.98
C GLU A 67 1.43 -9.92 11.74
N SER A 68 0.11 -9.94 11.92
CA SER A 68 -0.85 -9.78 10.83
C SER A 68 -0.70 -8.45 10.11
N TYR A 69 -0.49 -7.33 10.82
CA TYR A 69 -0.24 -6.03 10.16
C TYR A 69 1.06 -6.05 9.35
N ARG A 70 2.13 -6.66 9.86
CA ARG A 70 3.40 -6.82 9.15
C ARG A 70 3.24 -7.67 7.89
N ASN A 71 2.51 -8.77 7.98
CA ASN A 71 2.22 -9.65 6.85
C ASN A 71 1.39 -8.93 5.76
N GLN A 72 0.35 -8.20 6.17
CA GLN A 72 -0.45 -7.38 5.24
C GLN A 72 0.39 -6.26 4.59
N ALA A 73 1.27 -5.61 5.35
CA ALA A 73 2.18 -4.61 4.82
C ALA A 73 3.11 -5.20 3.76
N SER A 74 3.67 -6.39 4.00
CA SER A 74 4.49 -7.11 3.02
C SER A 74 3.72 -7.42 1.75
N GLN A 75 2.48 -7.92 1.87
CA GLN A 75 1.64 -8.23 0.71
C GLN A 75 1.31 -6.98 -0.11
N LEU A 76 1.00 -5.86 0.55
CA LEU A 76 0.74 -4.58 -0.13
C LEU A 76 1.98 -4.07 -0.87
N ALA A 77 3.15 -4.12 -0.23
CA ALA A 77 4.40 -3.70 -0.84
C ALA A 77 4.75 -4.59 -2.06
N GLN A 78 4.63 -5.91 -1.92
CA GLN A 78 4.83 -6.85 -3.03
C GLN A 78 3.86 -6.58 -4.18
N GLY A 79 2.56 -6.45 -3.91
CA GLY A 79 1.57 -6.16 -4.93
C GLY A 79 1.84 -4.84 -5.67
N PHE A 80 2.31 -3.81 -4.97
CA PHE A 80 2.71 -2.55 -5.59
C PHE A 80 3.93 -2.69 -6.50
N LEU A 81 4.95 -3.45 -6.06
CA LEU A 81 6.17 -3.70 -6.84
C LEU A 81 5.86 -4.53 -8.10
N ASP A 82 5.07 -5.59 -7.96
CA ASP A 82 4.64 -6.44 -9.07
C ASP A 82 3.85 -5.65 -10.11
N ALA A 83 2.91 -4.82 -9.66
CA ALA A 83 2.16 -3.92 -10.54
C ALA A 83 3.09 -2.94 -11.27
N SER A 84 4.05 -2.35 -10.56
CA SER A 84 5.01 -1.40 -11.12
C SER A 84 5.91 -2.04 -12.19
N ILE A 85 6.40 -3.26 -11.95
CA ILE A 85 7.23 -4.01 -12.90
C ILE A 85 6.42 -4.42 -14.14
N SER A 86 5.19 -4.89 -13.96
CA SER A 86 4.30 -5.29 -15.05
C SER A 86 3.96 -4.13 -16.00
N LEU A 87 3.65 -2.95 -15.45
CA LEU A 87 3.40 -1.73 -16.22
C LEU A 87 4.61 -1.30 -17.06
N ASN A 88 5.80 -1.35 -16.46
CA ASN A 88 7.04 -0.98 -17.13
C ASN A 88 7.40 -1.97 -18.24
N SER A 89 7.19 -3.27 -18.01
CA SER A 89 7.42 -4.32 -19.02
C SER A 89 6.53 -4.14 -20.24
N THR A 90 5.24 -3.82 -20.03
CA THR A 90 4.28 -3.52 -21.09
C THR A 90 4.66 -2.28 -21.91
N THR A 91 5.20 -1.25 -21.24
CA THR A 91 5.61 0.01 -21.88
C THR A 91 6.87 -0.16 -22.74
N GLN A 92 7.84 -0.96 -22.29
CA GLN A 92 9.05 -1.28 -23.05
C GLN A 92 8.72 -2.09 -24.32
N ILE A 93 7.84 -3.10 -24.23
CA ILE A 93 7.38 -3.87 -25.39
C ILE A 93 6.65 -2.97 -26.39
N ARG A 94 5.75 -2.09 -25.93
CA ARG A 94 5.05 -1.14 -26.80
C ARG A 94 6.00 -0.16 -27.51
N ARG A 95 7.07 0.28 -26.85
CA ARG A 95 8.11 1.13 -27.46
C ARG A 95 8.93 0.37 -28.49
N ALA A 96 9.37 -0.85 -28.17
CA ALA A 96 10.12 -1.71 -29.10
C ALA A 96 9.32 -2.06 -30.37
N VAL A 97 8.01 -2.33 -30.25
CA VAL A 97 7.11 -2.56 -31.39
C VAL A 97 6.95 -1.28 -32.25
N LYS A 98 6.88 -0.10 -31.64
CA LYS A 98 6.79 1.17 -32.39
C LYS A 98 8.10 1.56 -33.09
N SER A 99 9.26 1.26 -32.50
CA SER A 99 10.57 1.48 -33.14
C SER A 99 10.91 0.46 -34.23
N GLY A 100 10.21 -0.67 -34.28
CA GLY A 100 10.38 -1.73 -35.29
C GLY A 100 9.55 -1.55 -36.57
N LYS A 101 8.90 -0.41 -36.81
CA LYS A 101 8.22 -0.18 -38.11
C LYS A 101 9.26 -0.17 -39.25
N PRO A 102 9.12 -1.01 -40.29
CA PRO A 102 10.03 -0.97 -41.43
C PRO A 102 9.89 0.39 -42.12
N ASN A 103 11.03 1.04 -42.36
CA ASN A 103 11.14 2.17 -43.26
C ASN A 103 10.74 1.68 -44.66
N LEU A 104 9.46 1.82 -45.02
CA LEU A 104 9.02 1.79 -46.41
C LEU A 104 9.52 3.09 -47.04
N GLY A 105 10.82 3.08 -47.34
CA GLY A 105 11.48 4.10 -48.12
C GLY A 105 10.76 4.24 -49.45
N SER A 106 10.11 5.38 -49.59
CA SER A 106 9.76 6.03 -50.86
C SER A 106 10.88 5.80 -51.89
N GLY A 107 10.62 4.99 -52.91
CA GLY A 107 11.68 4.71 -53.88
C GLY A 107 11.37 3.75 -55.02
N TRP A 108 10.12 3.47 -55.41
CA TRP A 108 9.86 2.79 -56.69
C TRP A 108 8.78 3.51 -57.48
N ALA A 109 9.23 3.98 -58.64
CA ALA A 109 8.59 4.90 -59.55
C ALA A 109 7.31 4.32 -60.18
N TRP A 110 6.35 5.21 -60.39
CA TRP A 110 5.38 5.09 -61.47
C TRP A 110 6.11 5.22 -62.81
N HIS A 111 5.99 4.25 -63.73
CA HIS A 111 5.69 4.45 -65.18
C HIS A 111 6.07 3.25 -66.07
N LYS A 112 5.05 2.80 -66.83
CA LYS A 112 5.00 2.31 -68.23
C LYS A 112 4.07 1.07 -68.29
N VAL A 113 2.81 1.24 -68.69
CA VAL A 113 2.34 1.18 -70.10
C VAL A 113 2.83 -0.10 -70.77
N LEU A 114 2.05 -1.17 -70.69
CA LEU A 114 1.20 -1.72 -71.76
C LEU A 114 0.26 -2.78 -71.16
#